data_AF-A0A6C8GS25-F1
#
_entry.id   AF-A0A6C8GS25-F1
#
_cell.length_a   1.000
_cell.length_b   1.000
_cell.length_c   1.000
_cell.angle_alpha   90.00
_cell.angle_beta   90.00
_cell.angle_gamma   90.00
#
_symmetry.space_group_name_H-M   'P 1'
#
loop_
_entity.id
_entity.type
_entity.pdbx_description
1 polymer ?
#
loop_
_entity_poly.entity_id
_entity_poly.type
_entity_poly.pdbx_seq_one_letter_code
_entity_poly.pdbx_strand_id
1 'polypeptide(L)'
;MGGRNLRPVCGGARYGHLHTWGFNYNAMLQKPPVGAIGIPGAAGTTSEFGAAAGSDAVQYSDRSLNINQTAQGILEANDPPVRMLWVACKNPFAQDFDRSKMKKAFEKLEMVVCADQFFNETVQHADIVLPVTTAFEEWNVDASYWHYWLSINQPAIKPMYEAKCDLEIATMLSRTINKMAPGSCTFPQEFDHKRWLDQEFNDGMAKMFGISSWDDLLDGPKKAILPSSAAWYDRKFKTPSGKYEFKSELAEKNGHTALPEYKPEAESKLPFHLFTPHVQFGLHSQFINLDWMQVFYPEPFVYIHPSSAKKKGISENDLVKVFNGTGEVELRAKVTTNVPEDFLVMYEAWFPKRQYNVQNVVADTPADMGLMKTGAPGAAIHSQFADVVLIGKGEPVA
;
A
#
# COMPACT_ATOMS: atom_id res chain seq x y z
N MET A 1 -30.12 19.61 -6.86
CA MET A 1 -28.94 19.57 -7.76
C MET A 1 -27.71 19.37 -6.89
N GLY A 2 -26.87 18.39 -7.23
CA GLY A 2 -25.61 18.14 -6.53
C GLY A 2 -25.62 16.82 -5.74
N GLY A 3 -25.51 15.70 -6.43
CA GLY A 3 -25.08 14.42 -5.84
C GLY A 3 -23.80 14.01 -6.58
N ARG A 4 -22.69 13.85 -5.85
CA ARG A 4 -21.39 13.43 -6.39
C ARG A 4 -20.94 12.19 -5.60
N ASN A 5 -21.45 11.00 -5.89
CA ASN A 5 -21.10 9.82 -5.09
C ASN A 5 -20.59 8.65 -5.94
N LEU A 6 -19.57 7.95 -5.42
CA LEU A 6 -18.64 7.06 -6.13
C LEU A 6 -19.09 5.58 -6.08
N ARG A 7 -19.06 4.88 -7.22
CA ARG A 7 -19.22 3.42 -7.36
C ARG A 7 -17.88 2.66 -7.24
N PRO A 8 -17.89 1.31 -7.30
CA PRO A 8 -16.67 0.47 -7.45
C PRO A 8 -15.91 0.68 -8.76
N VAL A 9 -16.40 1.61 -9.57
CA VAL A 9 -15.89 1.92 -10.89
C VAL A 9 -14.85 3.02 -10.71
N CYS A 10 -13.69 2.62 -10.21
CA CYS A 10 -12.55 3.50 -10.07
C CYS A 10 -11.79 3.53 -11.39
N GLY A 11 -11.75 4.69 -12.03
CA GLY A 11 -10.69 4.96 -13.00
C GLY A 11 -9.35 4.97 -12.28
N GLY A 12 -8.47 4.04 -12.59
CA GLY A 12 -7.07 4.16 -12.23
C GLY A 12 -6.48 5.36 -12.96
N ALA A 13 -6.25 6.46 -12.24
CA ALA A 13 -5.39 7.51 -12.76
C ALA A 13 -3.97 6.95 -12.80
N ARG A 14 -3.41 6.75 -14.00
CA ARG A 14 -1.95 6.76 -14.10
C ARG A 14 -1.50 8.13 -13.62
N TYR A 15 -0.68 8.17 -12.57
CA TYR A 15 0.19 9.31 -12.33
C TYR A 15 0.95 9.54 -13.65
N GLY A 16 0.60 10.63 -14.35
CA GLY A 16 0.89 10.82 -15.76
C GLY A 16 2.37 10.96 -16.11
N HIS A 17 3.25 10.79 -15.14
CA HIS A 17 4.69 10.85 -15.34
C HIS A 17 5.44 9.96 -14.35
N LEU A 18 5.05 8.69 -14.22
CA LEU A 18 5.95 7.68 -13.63
C LEU A 18 7.06 7.35 -14.64
N HIS A 19 7.89 8.33 -14.96
CA HIS A 19 9.28 8.02 -15.25
C HIS A 19 9.84 7.55 -13.92
N THR A 20 9.93 6.23 -13.75
CA THR A 20 10.76 5.69 -12.69
C THR A 20 12.17 6.19 -12.93
N TRP A 21 12.87 6.56 -11.85
CA TRP A 21 14.23 7.09 -11.91
C TRP A 21 15.23 6.14 -12.57
N GLY A 22 14.82 4.89 -12.78
CA GLY A 22 15.57 3.91 -13.54
C GLY A 22 16.70 3.29 -12.74
N PHE A 23 16.57 3.20 -11.41
CA PHE A 23 17.48 2.44 -10.55
C PHE A 23 17.64 0.99 -11.05
N ASN A 24 18.75 0.35 -10.70
CA ASN A 24 19.00 -1.04 -11.09
C ASN A 24 18.07 -2.03 -10.37
N TYR A 25 17.56 -1.68 -9.19
CA TYR A 25 16.82 -2.56 -8.30
C TYR A 25 17.62 -3.85 -8.03
N ASN A 26 18.90 -3.70 -7.68
CA ASN A 26 19.87 -4.79 -7.64
C ASN A 26 19.44 -5.93 -6.70
N ALA A 27 18.74 -5.62 -5.61
CA ALA A 27 18.16 -6.62 -4.71
C ALA A 27 17.17 -7.57 -5.43
N MET A 28 16.49 -7.12 -6.49
CA MET A 28 15.52 -7.90 -7.28
C MET A 28 16.16 -8.64 -8.46
N LEU A 29 17.44 -8.41 -8.76
CA LEU A 29 18.14 -9.03 -9.91
C LEU A 29 18.76 -10.40 -9.59
N GLN A 30 18.64 -10.87 -8.35
CA GLN A 30 19.26 -12.13 -7.92
C GLN A 30 18.56 -13.32 -8.58
N LYS A 31 19.34 -14.21 -9.20
CA LYS A 31 18.81 -15.40 -9.88
C LYS A 31 18.24 -16.39 -8.87
N PRO A 32 17.21 -17.17 -9.19
CA PRO A 32 16.77 -18.24 -8.30
C PRO A 32 17.88 -19.29 -8.08
N PRO A 33 17.92 -19.96 -6.91
CA PRO A 33 18.79 -21.10 -6.65
C PRO A 33 18.67 -22.21 -7.71
N VAL A 34 19.75 -22.97 -7.92
CA VAL A 34 19.71 -24.13 -8.83
C VAL A 34 18.71 -25.15 -8.31
N GLY A 35 17.80 -25.58 -9.20
CA GLY A 35 16.75 -26.54 -8.84
C GLY A 35 15.55 -25.90 -8.12
N ALA A 36 15.46 -24.57 -8.03
CA ALA A 36 14.25 -23.91 -7.58
C ALA A 36 13.07 -24.30 -8.47
N ILE A 37 11.99 -24.76 -7.83
CA ILE A 37 10.75 -25.16 -8.50
C ILE A 37 9.78 -23.98 -8.36
N GLY A 38 9.51 -23.30 -9.47
CA GLY A 38 8.46 -22.28 -9.55
C GLY A 38 7.10 -22.87 -9.92
N ILE A 39 6.11 -22.01 -10.14
CA ILE A 39 4.77 -22.41 -10.58
C ILE A 39 4.66 -22.23 -12.10
N PRO A 40 4.02 -23.17 -12.83
CA PRO A 40 3.71 -22.98 -14.24
C PRO A 40 2.74 -21.80 -14.41
N GLY A 41 3.14 -20.77 -15.16
CA GLY A 41 2.30 -19.60 -15.41
C GLY A 41 2.80 -18.77 -16.59
N ALA A 42 2.00 -17.78 -17.00
CA ALA A 42 2.53 -16.70 -17.84
C ALA A 42 3.77 -16.09 -17.15
N ALA A 43 4.72 -15.59 -17.94
CA ALA A 43 5.90 -14.90 -17.40
C ALA A 43 5.46 -13.97 -16.26
N GLY A 44 6.15 -14.09 -15.12
CA GLY A 44 5.73 -13.54 -13.83
C GLY A 44 5.35 -12.06 -13.88
N THR A 45 4.69 -11.59 -12.82
CA THR A 45 4.21 -10.21 -12.67
C THR A 45 5.05 -9.21 -13.46
N THR A 46 4.46 -8.62 -14.50
CA THR A 46 4.94 -7.36 -15.05
C THR A 46 4.76 -6.33 -13.94
N SER A 47 5.71 -6.24 -13.03
CA SER A 47 5.82 -5.06 -12.18
C SER A 47 5.95 -3.86 -13.12
N GLU A 48 5.53 -2.68 -12.70
CA GLU A 48 5.82 -1.47 -13.47
C GLU A 48 7.34 -1.19 -13.61
N PHE A 49 8.16 -2.02 -12.94
CA PHE A 49 9.61 -2.01 -12.82
C PHE A 49 10.30 -3.13 -13.62
N GLY A 50 9.54 -4.06 -14.20
CA GLY A 50 10.06 -5.20 -14.97
C GLY A 50 9.75 -5.06 -16.45
N ALA A 51 10.75 -5.24 -17.31
CA ALA A 51 10.51 -5.42 -18.73
C ALA A 51 9.60 -6.65 -18.93
N ALA A 52 8.59 -6.52 -19.80
CA ALA A 52 7.82 -7.69 -20.24
C ALA A 52 8.79 -8.65 -20.92
N ALA A 53 9.00 -9.83 -20.33
CA ALA A 53 9.71 -10.90 -21.00
C ALA A 53 8.92 -11.26 -22.27
N GLY A 54 9.63 -11.32 -23.40
CA GLY A 54 9.07 -11.72 -24.68
C GLY A 54 8.32 -13.04 -24.56
N SER A 55 7.19 -13.12 -25.25
CA SER A 55 6.34 -14.29 -25.31
C SER A 55 7.07 -15.45 -25.96
N ASP A 56 7.65 -16.32 -25.13
CA ASP A 56 7.76 -17.74 -25.42
C ASP A 56 7.41 -18.48 -24.12
N ALA A 57 6.41 -19.35 -24.20
CA ALA A 57 5.86 -20.04 -23.05
C ALA A 57 6.85 -21.04 -22.46
N VAL A 58 6.86 -21.05 -21.12
CA VAL A 58 7.48 -22.00 -20.18
C VAL A 58 8.99 -21.83 -19.89
N GLN A 59 9.28 -20.86 -19.03
CA GLN A 59 10.21 -21.02 -17.90
C GLN A 59 9.48 -20.61 -16.61
N TYR A 60 9.61 -21.40 -15.54
CA TYR A 60 8.96 -21.28 -14.23
C TYR A 60 8.83 -19.83 -13.68
N SER A 61 7.69 -19.48 -13.08
CA SER A 61 7.42 -18.14 -12.51
C SER A 61 6.93 -18.17 -11.06
N ASP A 62 6.88 -16.99 -10.42
CA ASP A 62 6.25 -16.80 -9.11
C ASP A 62 4.72 -16.74 -9.25
N ARG A 63 4.00 -17.39 -8.33
CA ARG A 63 2.54 -17.21 -8.24
C ARG A 63 2.21 -15.83 -7.70
N SER A 64 1.50 -15.05 -8.50
CA SER A 64 0.95 -13.77 -8.09
C SER A 64 -0.32 -13.96 -7.27
N LEU A 65 -0.44 -13.22 -6.17
CA LEU A 65 -1.67 -13.10 -5.39
C LEU A 65 -2.15 -11.65 -5.44
N ASN A 66 -3.46 -11.44 -5.50
CA ASN A 66 -4.04 -10.10 -5.54
C ASN A 66 -3.85 -9.39 -4.19
N ILE A 67 -3.03 -8.34 -4.16
CA ILE A 67 -2.79 -7.55 -2.93
C ILE A 67 -4.07 -6.90 -2.40
N ASN A 68 -5.01 -6.53 -3.28
CA ASN A 68 -6.29 -5.93 -2.88
C ASN A 68 -7.23 -6.96 -2.21
N GLN A 69 -6.89 -8.25 -2.28
CA GLN A 69 -7.62 -9.35 -1.66
C GLN A 69 -6.64 -10.30 -0.96
N THR A 70 -5.64 -9.74 -0.26
CA THR A 70 -4.54 -10.49 0.37
C THR A 70 -5.04 -11.66 1.22
N ALA A 71 -6.04 -11.43 2.08
CA ALA A 71 -6.61 -12.47 2.93
C ALA A 71 -7.24 -13.61 2.11
N GLN A 72 -8.03 -13.27 1.07
CA GLN A 72 -8.62 -14.26 0.17
C GLN A 72 -7.55 -15.06 -0.55
N GLY A 73 -6.52 -14.40 -1.08
CA GLY A 73 -5.42 -15.03 -1.80
C GLY A 73 -4.67 -16.06 -0.95
N ILE A 74 -4.42 -15.77 0.33
CA ILE A 74 -3.80 -16.72 1.27
C ILE A 74 -4.73 -17.92 1.56
N LEU A 75 -6.02 -17.64 1.79
CA LEU A 75 -7.00 -18.68 2.13
C LEU A 75 -7.29 -19.63 0.97
N GLU A 76 -7.33 -19.15 -0.27
CA GLU A 76 -7.65 -19.93 -1.46
C GLU A 76 -6.44 -20.60 -2.12
N ALA A 77 -5.23 -20.08 -1.87
CA ALA A 77 -4.01 -20.76 -2.28
C ALA A 77 -3.91 -22.10 -1.55
N ASN A 78 -4.17 -23.18 -2.28
CA ASN A 78 -4.13 -24.56 -1.77
C ASN A 78 -3.23 -25.50 -2.60
N ASP A 79 -2.82 -25.08 -3.80
CA ASP A 79 -1.96 -25.86 -4.68
C ASP A 79 -0.81 -25.01 -5.27
N PRO A 80 0.36 -24.95 -4.60
CA PRO A 80 0.57 -25.33 -3.19
C PRO A 80 -0.02 -24.28 -2.23
N PRO A 81 -0.30 -24.61 -0.96
CA PRO A 81 -0.73 -23.62 0.01
C PRO A 81 0.35 -22.55 0.27
N VAL A 82 -0.05 -21.32 0.62
CA VAL A 82 0.88 -20.36 1.21
C VAL A 82 1.18 -20.84 2.64
N ARG A 83 2.46 -21.13 2.93
CA ARG A 83 2.90 -21.64 4.24
C ARG A 83 3.57 -20.57 5.08
N MET A 84 4.32 -19.68 4.46
CA MET A 84 5.06 -18.60 5.13
C MET A 84 4.69 -17.26 4.51
N LEU A 85 4.52 -16.24 5.36
CA LEU A 85 4.37 -14.85 4.96
C LEU A 85 5.50 -14.01 5.56
N TRP A 86 6.20 -13.27 4.71
CA TRP A 86 7.16 -12.25 5.12
C TRP A 86 6.53 -10.86 4.90
N VAL A 87 6.39 -10.09 5.96
CA VAL A 87 5.84 -8.74 5.93
C VAL A 87 6.97 -7.75 6.23
N ALA A 88 7.24 -6.86 5.27
CA ALA A 88 8.14 -5.74 5.41
C ALA A 88 7.54 -4.53 4.69
N CYS A 89 7.78 -3.32 5.20
CA CYS A 89 7.28 -2.07 4.62
C CYS A 89 5.75 -2.02 4.38
N LYS A 90 4.98 -2.80 5.15
CA LYS A 90 3.51 -2.89 5.04
C LYS A 90 2.89 -3.23 6.39
N ASN A 91 1.68 -2.70 6.65
CA ASN A 91 0.85 -3.08 7.80
C ASN A 91 -0.49 -3.69 7.33
N PRO A 92 -0.54 -5.00 7.00
CA PRO A 92 -1.75 -5.69 6.53
C PRO A 92 -2.98 -5.47 7.43
N PHE A 93 -2.81 -5.42 8.76
CA PHE A 93 -3.97 -5.29 9.64
C PHE A 93 -4.54 -3.87 9.68
N ALA A 94 -3.76 -2.85 9.33
CA ALA A 94 -4.27 -1.48 9.23
C ALA A 94 -4.77 -1.12 7.82
N GLN A 95 -4.14 -1.67 6.77
CA GLN A 95 -4.32 -1.19 5.40
C GLN A 95 -5.14 -2.13 4.50
N ASP A 96 -5.11 -3.44 4.73
CA ASP A 96 -5.88 -4.38 3.93
C ASP A 96 -7.31 -4.51 4.47
N PHE A 97 -8.23 -4.88 3.58
CA PHE A 97 -9.67 -4.92 3.86
C PHE A 97 -10.10 -6.24 4.51
N ASP A 98 -11.33 -6.25 5.04
CA ASP A 98 -11.94 -7.40 5.70
C ASP A 98 -11.02 -8.01 6.77
N ARG A 99 -10.85 -7.25 7.85
CA ARG A 99 -9.99 -7.64 8.99
C ARG A 99 -10.37 -9.00 9.58
N SER A 100 -11.64 -9.38 9.53
CA SER A 100 -12.10 -10.69 10.02
C SER A 100 -11.54 -11.85 9.18
N LYS A 101 -11.54 -11.69 7.86
CA LYS A 101 -10.93 -12.63 6.92
C LYS A 101 -9.41 -12.62 7.04
N MET A 102 -8.80 -11.46 7.27
CA MET A 102 -7.36 -11.34 7.48
C MET A 102 -6.86 -12.15 8.69
N LYS A 103 -7.59 -12.13 9.81
CA LYS A 103 -7.25 -12.96 10.98
C LYS A 103 -7.20 -14.45 10.63
N LYS A 104 -8.23 -14.95 9.94
CA LYS A 104 -8.29 -16.35 9.48
C LYS A 104 -7.15 -16.68 8.52
N ALA A 105 -6.77 -15.73 7.65
CA ALA A 105 -5.67 -15.91 6.72
C ALA A 105 -4.33 -16.06 7.48
N PHE A 106 -4.08 -15.23 8.48
CA PHE A 106 -2.88 -15.32 9.31
C PHE A 106 -2.86 -16.62 10.15
N GLU A 107 -4.00 -17.04 10.71
CA GLU A 107 -4.13 -18.31 11.46
C GLU A 107 -3.86 -19.56 10.60
N LYS A 108 -4.04 -19.49 9.28
CA LYS A 108 -3.77 -20.60 8.35
C LYS A 108 -2.27 -20.76 8.07
N LEU A 109 -1.49 -19.69 8.19
CA LEU A 109 -0.06 -19.71 7.88
C LEU A 109 0.72 -20.49 8.93
N GLU A 110 1.77 -21.18 8.50
CA GLU A 110 2.68 -21.90 9.40
C GLU A 110 3.75 -21.00 10.00
N MET A 111 4.04 -19.87 9.34
CA MET A 111 5.00 -18.87 9.82
C MET A 111 4.69 -17.48 9.27
N VAL A 112 4.66 -16.50 10.15
CA VAL A 112 4.57 -15.08 9.82
C VAL A 112 5.81 -14.38 10.38
N VAL A 113 6.60 -13.77 9.50
CA VAL A 113 7.74 -12.93 9.87
C VAL A 113 7.39 -11.48 9.58
N CYS A 114 7.54 -10.60 10.58
CA CYS A 114 7.36 -9.16 10.41
C CYS A 114 8.67 -8.42 10.68
N ALA A 115 9.14 -7.67 9.68
CA ALA A 115 10.22 -6.71 9.78
C ALA A 115 9.61 -5.31 9.90
N ASP A 116 9.67 -4.72 11.10
CA ASP A 116 8.95 -3.47 11.40
C ASP A 116 9.68 -2.62 12.47
N GLN A 117 9.38 -1.32 12.47
CA GLN A 117 9.90 -0.34 13.43
C GLN A 117 9.02 -0.28 14.69
N PHE A 118 7.74 -0.64 14.57
CA PHE A 118 6.77 -0.51 15.66
C PHE A 118 6.03 -1.83 15.90
N PHE A 119 5.70 -2.08 17.17
CA PHE A 119 4.91 -3.26 17.58
C PHE A 119 3.41 -3.06 17.27
N ASN A 120 3.09 -3.00 15.98
CA ASN A 120 1.74 -2.79 15.47
C ASN A 120 0.88 -4.07 15.49
N GLU A 121 -0.40 -3.98 15.07
CA GLU A 121 -1.30 -5.12 15.09
C GLU A 121 -0.81 -6.28 14.20
N THR A 122 -0.21 -6.00 13.03
CA THR A 122 0.40 -7.06 12.21
C THR A 122 1.51 -7.77 12.97
N VAL A 123 2.37 -7.02 13.66
CA VAL A 123 3.45 -7.59 14.49
C VAL A 123 2.89 -8.45 15.63
N GLN A 124 1.75 -8.09 16.23
CA GLN A 124 1.07 -8.91 17.26
C GLN A 124 0.59 -10.27 16.73
N HIS A 125 0.40 -10.39 15.41
CA HIS A 125 0.05 -11.63 14.72
C HIS A 125 1.26 -12.36 14.11
N ALA A 126 2.49 -11.91 14.37
CA ALA A 126 3.72 -12.52 13.85
C ALA A 126 4.29 -13.60 14.78
N ASP A 127 4.90 -14.63 14.20
CA ASP A 127 5.70 -15.62 14.93
C ASP A 127 7.12 -15.12 15.19
N ILE A 128 7.67 -14.35 14.26
CA ILE A 128 9.01 -13.76 14.34
C ILE A 128 8.91 -12.26 14.06
N VAL A 129 9.53 -11.48 14.94
CA VAL A 129 9.62 -10.01 14.80
C VAL A 129 11.08 -9.63 14.63
N LEU A 130 11.38 -8.88 13.56
CA LEU A 130 12.72 -8.39 13.24
C LEU A 130 12.71 -6.85 13.35
N PRO A 131 13.45 -6.25 14.31
CA PRO A 131 13.50 -4.81 14.44
C PRO A 131 14.30 -4.20 13.28
N VAL A 132 13.68 -3.27 12.54
CA VAL A 132 14.34 -2.57 11.43
C VAL A 132 14.77 -1.16 11.80
N THR A 133 15.79 -0.67 11.10
CA THR A 133 16.23 0.72 11.18
C THR A 133 15.16 1.69 10.69
N THR A 134 15.19 2.89 11.24
CA THR A 134 14.52 4.09 10.76
C THR A 134 15.37 4.77 9.69
N ALA A 135 14.76 5.68 8.93
CA ALA A 135 15.47 6.50 7.95
C ALA A 135 16.62 7.32 8.57
N PHE A 136 16.64 7.57 9.89
CA PHE A 136 17.72 8.32 10.53
C PHE A 136 18.98 7.48 10.81
N GLU A 137 18.92 6.16 10.59
CA GLU A 137 19.95 5.20 11.01
C GLU A 137 20.71 4.56 9.85
N GLU A 138 20.29 4.82 8.61
CA GLU A 138 20.82 4.12 7.44
C GLU A 138 21.16 5.04 6.26
N TRP A 139 22.10 4.58 5.43
CA TRP A 139 22.33 5.17 4.12
C TRP A 139 21.24 4.74 3.15
N ASN A 140 20.61 5.69 2.45
CA ASN A 140 19.60 5.40 1.42
C ASN A 140 19.61 6.47 0.34
N VAL A 141 18.97 6.19 -0.81
CA VAL A 141 18.73 7.16 -1.87
C VAL A 141 17.33 7.73 -1.75
N ASP A 142 17.24 9.06 -1.75
CA ASP A 142 15.97 9.78 -1.65
C ASP A 142 15.58 10.28 -3.03
N ALA A 143 14.55 9.66 -3.59
CA ALA A 143 13.97 10.04 -4.86
C ALA A 143 12.47 10.30 -4.69
N SER A 144 11.94 11.27 -5.45
CA SER A 144 10.57 11.75 -5.28
C SER A 144 9.68 11.45 -6.46
N TYR A 145 8.41 11.21 -6.17
CA TYR A 145 7.34 11.15 -7.17
C TYR A 145 6.81 12.54 -7.57
N TRP A 146 7.07 13.57 -6.76
CA TRP A 146 6.42 14.89 -6.90
C TRP A 146 7.34 15.96 -7.48
N HIS A 147 8.64 15.76 -7.37
CA HIS A 147 9.65 16.70 -7.85
C HIS A 147 10.84 15.98 -8.46
N TYR A 148 11.57 16.70 -9.31
CA TYR A 148 12.65 16.11 -10.08
C TYR A 148 14.03 16.24 -9.44
N TRP A 149 14.12 15.95 -8.15
CA TRP A 149 15.37 16.04 -7.39
C TRP A 149 15.74 14.67 -6.83
N LEU A 150 17.04 14.41 -6.80
CA LEU A 150 17.66 13.23 -6.22
C LEU A 150 18.59 13.69 -5.09
N SER A 151 18.50 13.04 -3.94
CA SER A 151 19.36 13.25 -2.78
C SER A 151 19.82 11.93 -2.20
N ILE A 152 20.76 12.01 -1.27
CA ILE A 152 21.18 10.88 -0.45
C ILE A 152 20.76 11.13 1.00
N ASN A 153 20.19 10.10 1.62
CA ASN A 153 19.96 10.05 3.05
C ASN A 153 21.23 9.54 3.74
N GLN A 154 21.74 10.31 4.70
CA GLN A 154 22.89 9.95 5.52
C GLN A 154 22.41 9.57 6.92
N PRO A 155 22.98 8.53 7.56
CA PRO A 155 22.63 8.18 8.93
C PRO A 155 22.98 9.34 9.86
N ALA A 156 21.96 9.91 10.51
CA ALA A 156 22.11 10.97 11.50
C ALA A 156 22.53 10.40 12.86
N ILE A 157 22.13 9.16 13.13
CA ILE A 157 22.49 8.39 14.33
C ILE A 157 22.94 6.98 13.91
N LYS A 158 23.55 6.25 14.84
CA LYS A 158 23.82 4.82 14.65
C LYS A 158 22.53 4.02 14.84
N PRO A 159 22.37 2.86 14.20
CA PRO A 159 21.28 1.93 14.49
C PRO A 159 21.13 1.70 15.99
N MET A 160 19.91 1.87 16.49
CA MET A 160 19.59 1.71 17.89
C MET A 160 19.39 0.25 18.26
N TYR A 161 19.95 -0.14 19.41
CA TYR A 161 19.85 -1.49 19.95
C TYR A 161 20.37 -2.55 18.96
N GLU A 162 19.52 -3.49 18.56
CA GLU A 162 19.87 -4.59 17.66
C GLU A 162 19.28 -4.40 16.24
N ALA A 163 18.64 -3.26 15.98
CA ALA A 163 17.98 -2.96 14.71
C ALA A 163 18.95 -2.98 13.52
N LYS A 164 18.46 -3.46 12.38
CA LYS A 164 19.21 -3.59 11.12
C LYS A 164 18.34 -3.19 9.95
N CYS A 165 18.93 -2.69 8.87
CA CYS A 165 18.17 -2.43 7.65
C CYS A 165 17.74 -3.75 6.98
N ASP A 166 16.71 -3.68 6.14
CA ASP A 166 16.18 -4.87 5.44
C ASP A 166 17.24 -5.60 4.61
N LEU A 167 18.18 -4.87 4.00
CA LEU A 167 19.27 -5.45 3.22
C LEU A 167 20.24 -6.26 4.10
N GLU A 168 20.60 -5.75 5.28
CA GLU A 168 21.47 -6.47 6.21
C GLU A 168 20.77 -7.74 6.73
N ILE A 169 19.48 -7.63 7.08
CA ILE A 169 18.64 -8.77 7.50
C ILE A 169 18.63 -9.84 6.40
N ALA A 170 18.35 -9.46 5.15
CA ALA A 170 18.35 -10.36 4.00
C ALA A 170 19.73 -11.03 3.78
N THR A 171 20.82 -10.28 3.91
CA THR A 171 22.18 -10.82 3.83
C THR A 171 22.47 -11.84 4.94
N MET A 172 22.08 -11.55 6.19
CA MET A 172 22.23 -12.47 7.31
C MET A 172 21.42 -13.76 7.13
N LEU A 173 20.20 -13.64 6.62
CA LEU A 173 19.36 -14.79 6.30
C LEU A 173 19.98 -15.64 5.19
N SER A 174 20.49 -15.01 4.12
CA SER A 174 21.19 -15.70 3.03
C SER A 174 22.40 -16.50 3.53
N ARG A 175 23.24 -15.87 4.38
CA ARG A 175 24.38 -16.56 5.02
C ARG A 175 23.92 -17.78 5.81
N THR A 176 22.81 -17.65 6.56
CA THR A 176 22.30 -18.71 7.43
C THR A 176 21.75 -19.88 6.61
N ILE A 177 20.94 -19.60 5.59
CA ILE A 177 20.41 -20.62 4.68
C ILE A 177 21.56 -21.38 4.00
N ASN A 178 22.58 -20.65 3.50
CA ASN A 178 23.72 -21.29 2.82
C ASN A 178 24.63 -22.10 3.75
N LYS A 179 24.69 -21.79 5.05
CA LYS A 179 25.38 -22.65 6.04
C LYS A 179 24.66 -23.99 6.22
N MET A 180 23.33 -24.01 6.09
CA MET A 180 22.53 -25.22 6.23
C MET A 180 22.51 -26.04 4.93
N ALA A 181 22.37 -25.36 3.80
CA ALA A 181 22.36 -25.96 2.47
C ALA A 181 23.04 -25.02 1.46
N PRO A 182 24.32 -25.28 1.12
CA PRO A 182 25.07 -24.43 0.20
C PRO A 182 24.39 -24.30 -1.17
N GLY A 183 24.24 -23.07 -1.65
CA GLY A 183 23.63 -22.76 -2.94
C GLY A 183 22.10 -22.62 -2.90
N SER A 184 21.46 -22.81 -1.74
CA SER A 184 20.00 -22.69 -1.58
C SER A 184 19.51 -21.24 -1.48
N CYS A 185 20.39 -20.26 -1.35
CA CYS A 185 20.05 -18.85 -1.47
C CYS A 185 21.14 -18.12 -2.28
N THR A 186 20.73 -17.31 -3.23
CA THR A 186 21.61 -16.57 -4.15
C THR A 186 21.76 -15.10 -3.79
N PHE A 187 21.01 -14.62 -2.79
CA PHE A 187 21.11 -13.25 -2.32
C PHE A 187 22.52 -12.99 -1.74
N PRO A 188 23.11 -11.79 -1.93
CA PRO A 188 24.45 -11.50 -1.45
C PRO A 188 24.65 -11.81 0.04
N GLN A 189 25.76 -12.51 0.31
CA GLN A 189 26.18 -12.90 1.66
C GLN A 189 27.16 -11.90 2.27
N GLU A 190 27.42 -10.75 1.64
CA GLU A 190 28.21 -9.68 2.23
C GLU A 190 27.41 -8.38 2.20
N PHE A 191 27.54 -7.60 3.28
CA PHE A 191 26.78 -6.38 3.47
C PHE A 191 27.71 -5.19 3.67
N ASP A 192 27.56 -4.19 2.81
CA ASP A 192 28.12 -2.86 2.98
C ASP A 192 27.13 -1.85 2.37
N HIS A 193 26.66 -0.91 3.18
CA HIS A 193 25.63 0.07 2.80
C HIS A 193 26.01 0.85 1.54
N LYS A 194 27.25 1.37 1.47
CA LYS A 194 27.69 2.24 0.39
C LYS A 194 27.86 1.47 -0.91
N ARG A 195 28.37 0.25 -0.81
CA ARG A 195 28.45 -0.66 -1.97
C ARG A 195 27.08 -1.00 -2.54
N TRP A 196 26.04 -1.08 -1.70
CA TRP A 196 24.67 -1.24 -2.19
C TRP A 196 24.20 0.01 -2.96
N LEU A 197 24.53 1.22 -2.50
CA LEU A 197 24.25 2.44 -3.26
C LEU A 197 24.96 2.44 -4.62
N ASP A 198 26.23 2.03 -4.68
CA ASP A 198 26.97 1.90 -5.95
C ASP A 198 26.24 0.99 -6.95
N GLN A 199 25.59 -0.07 -6.45
CA GLN A 199 24.90 -1.06 -7.27
C GLN A 199 23.53 -0.59 -7.76
N GLU A 200 22.90 0.40 -7.11
CA GLU A 200 21.59 0.91 -7.54
C GLU A 200 21.70 1.98 -8.64
N PHE A 201 22.82 2.70 -8.69
CA PHE A 201 23.07 3.73 -9.69
C PHE A 201 23.56 3.13 -11.02
N ASN A 202 23.25 3.82 -12.13
CA ASN A 202 23.71 3.43 -13.47
C ASN A 202 23.97 4.65 -14.35
N ASP A 203 24.54 4.40 -15.53
CA ASP A 203 24.88 5.42 -16.54
C ASP A 203 23.68 6.30 -16.94
N GLY A 204 22.47 5.75 -16.94
CA GLY A 204 21.25 6.49 -17.27
C GLY A 204 20.96 7.55 -16.21
N MET A 205 21.02 7.17 -14.94
CA MET A 205 20.91 8.09 -13.81
C MET A 205 22.05 9.10 -13.78
N ALA A 206 23.29 8.65 -13.98
CA ALA A 206 24.47 9.51 -14.04
C ALA A 206 24.29 10.66 -15.04
N LYS A 207 23.85 10.33 -16.26
CA LYS A 207 23.54 11.31 -17.31
C LYS A 207 22.33 12.19 -16.96
N MET A 208 21.27 11.59 -16.40
CA MET A 208 20.03 12.30 -16.07
C MET A 208 20.26 13.37 -15.00
N PHE A 209 21.15 13.12 -14.03
CA PHE A 209 21.39 14.05 -12.92
C PHE A 209 22.71 14.81 -13.03
N GLY A 210 23.52 14.55 -14.06
CA GLY A 210 24.83 15.17 -14.23
C GLY A 210 25.79 14.80 -13.10
N ILE A 211 25.75 13.55 -12.66
CA ILE A 211 26.59 13.00 -11.59
C ILE A 211 27.48 11.88 -12.14
N SER A 212 28.64 11.69 -11.53
CA SER A 212 29.57 10.60 -11.82
C SER A 212 29.31 9.39 -10.93
N SER A 213 28.85 9.63 -9.70
CA SER A 213 28.48 8.61 -8.71
C SER A 213 27.46 9.18 -7.72
N TRP A 214 26.93 8.34 -6.82
CA TRP A 214 26.07 8.83 -5.74
C TRP A 214 26.82 9.73 -4.74
N ASP A 215 28.16 9.65 -4.65
CA ASP A 215 28.96 10.51 -3.76
C ASP A 215 28.81 12.00 -4.12
N ASP A 216 28.53 12.33 -5.39
CA ASP A 216 28.27 13.72 -5.82
C ASP A 216 27.02 14.33 -5.14
N LEU A 217 26.16 13.50 -4.55
CA LEU A 217 24.98 13.91 -3.79
C LEU A 217 25.33 14.33 -2.35
N LEU A 218 26.54 14.02 -1.86
CA LEU A 218 27.03 14.48 -0.55
C LEU A 218 27.23 16.01 -0.54
N ASP A 219 27.54 16.60 -1.70
CA ASP A 219 27.63 18.05 -1.87
C ASP A 219 26.26 18.73 -1.99
N GLY A 220 25.18 17.93 -2.06
CA GLY A 220 23.80 18.39 -2.09
C GLY A 220 22.95 17.74 -3.19
N PRO A 221 21.62 17.93 -3.13
CA PRO A 221 20.68 17.32 -4.06
C PRO A 221 20.91 17.81 -5.50
N LYS A 222 20.67 16.92 -6.47
CA LYS A 222 20.81 17.22 -7.90
C LYS A 222 19.46 17.15 -8.58
N LYS A 223 19.19 18.12 -9.45
CA LYS A 223 17.95 18.18 -10.23
C LYS A 223 18.14 17.44 -11.54
N ALA A 224 17.13 16.68 -11.97
CA ALA A 224 17.16 15.99 -13.25
C ALA A 224 17.26 16.99 -14.41
N ILE A 225 18.13 16.66 -15.37
CA ILE A 225 18.36 17.35 -16.63
C ILE A 225 17.30 16.86 -17.62
N LEU A 226 16.17 17.56 -17.64
CA LEU A 226 15.04 17.24 -18.49
C LEU A 226 14.81 18.34 -19.54
N PRO A 227 14.48 18.00 -20.80
CA PRO A 227 14.11 18.98 -21.82
C PRO A 227 12.83 19.73 -21.48
N SER A 228 11.93 19.12 -20.68
CA SER A 228 10.75 19.75 -20.11
C SER A 228 10.26 18.95 -18.91
N SER A 229 9.70 19.64 -17.92
CA SER A 229 8.99 19.01 -16.79
C SER A 229 7.52 18.73 -17.07
N ALA A 230 6.99 19.18 -18.22
CA ALA A 230 5.62 18.93 -18.63
C ALA A 230 5.46 17.47 -19.08
N ALA A 231 4.47 16.78 -18.51
CA ALA A 231 4.15 15.41 -18.93
C ALA A 231 3.78 15.37 -20.42
N TRP A 232 4.34 14.40 -21.15
CA TRP A 232 4.17 14.25 -22.60
C TRP A 232 4.46 15.53 -23.41
N TYR A 233 5.51 16.29 -23.03
CA TYR A 233 5.89 17.53 -23.72
C TYR A 233 6.13 17.34 -25.23
N ASP A 234 6.56 16.16 -25.65
CA ASP A 234 6.82 15.78 -27.04
C ASP A 234 5.58 15.22 -27.77
N ARG A 235 4.43 15.14 -27.08
CA ARG A 235 3.15 14.59 -27.55
C ARG A 235 3.24 13.13 -28.04
N LYS A 236 4.21 12.36 -27.55
CA LYS A 236 4.32 10.92 -27.85
C LYS A 236 3.67 10.10 -26.74
N PHE A 237 2.60 9.39 -27.08
CA PHE A 237 1.86 8.59 -26.12
C PHE A 237 2.16 7.10 -26.33
N LYS A 238 2.15 6.31 -25.25
CA LYS A 238 2.28 4.84 -25.30
C LYS A 238 0.97 4.13 -25.69
N THR A 239 -0.01 4.88 -26.18
CA THR A 239 -1.30 4.37 -26.63
C THR A 239 -1.16 3.71 -28.01
N PRO A 240 -2.05 2.79 -28.40
CA PRO A 240 -2.02 2.17 -29.73
C PRO A 240 -2.00 3.17 -30.88
N SER A 241 -2.71 4.30 -30.75
CA SER A 241 -2.73 5.36 -31.77
C SER A 241 -1.51 6.31 -31.75
N GLY A 242 -0.67 6.23 -30.71
CA GLY A 242 0.40 7.20 -30.45
C GLY A 242 -0.09 8.59 -30.02
N LYS A 243 -1.40 8.76 -29.79
CA LYS A 243 -2.08 10.02 -29.41
C LYS A 243 -2.78 9.90 -28.05
N TYR A 244 -3.23 11.01 -27.50
CA TYR A 244 -4.19 10.98 -26.39
C TYR A 244 -5.54 10.42 -26.88
N GLU A 245 -6.02 9.34 -26.28
CA GLU A 245 -7.22 8.62 -26.72
C GLU A 245 -8.45 9.01 -25.89
N PHE A 246 -9.38 9.77 -26.47
CA PHE A 246 -10.71 9.98 -25.88
C PHE A 246 -11.62 8.77 -26.04
N LYS A 247 -11.45 8.03 -27.14
CA LYS A 247 -12.10 6.74 -27.42
C LYS A 247 -11.04 5.64 -27.35
N SER A 248 -11.26 4.62 -26.52
CA SER A 248 -10.31 3.51 -26.35
C SER A 248 -10.90 2.18 -26.82
N GLU A 249 -10.44 1.70 -27.97
CA GLU A 249 -10.75 0.33 -28.44
C GLU A 249 -10.14 -0.74 -27.53
N LEU A 250 -9.04 -0.39 -26.83
CA LEU A 250 -8.44 -1.26 -25.83
C LEU A 250 -9.38 -1.48 -24.65
N ALA A 251 -10.09 -0.45 -24.19
CA ALA A 251 -11.10 -0.58 -23.14
C ALA A 251 -12.24 -1.51 -23.59
N GLU A 252 -12.74 -1.33 -24.82
CA GLU A 252 -13.78 -2.18 -25.42
C GLU A 252 -13.39 -3.66 -25.49
N LYS A 253 -12.18 -3.95 -25.95
CA LYS A 253 -11.63 -5.32 -25.98
C LYS A 253 -11.47 -5.95 -24.59
N ASN A 254 -11.43 -5.14 -23.53
CA ASN A 254 -11.31 -5.59 -22.15
C ASN A 254 -12.65 -5.50 -21.38
N GLY A 255 -13.79 -5.43 -22.07
CA GLY A 255 -15.12 -5.51 -21.45
C GLY A 255 -15.66 -4.19 -20.89
N HIS A 256 -15.05 -3.06 -21.25
CA HIS A 256 -15.54 -1.72 -20.89
C HIS A 256 -16.14 -0.99 -22.10
N THR A 257 -16.76 0.16 -21.90
CA THR A 257 -17.19 1.01 -23.02
C THR A 257 -15.99 1.75 -23.62
N ALA A 258 -16.00 1.94 -24.94
CA ALA A 258 -14.93 2.69 -25.62
C ALA A 258 -14.88 4.18 -25.23
N LEU A 259 -16.01 4.72 -24.75
CA LEU A 259 -16.15 6.07 -24.23
C LEU A 259 -16.61 6.02 -22.77
N PRO A 260 -16.22 6.98 -21.93
CA PRO A 260 -16.75 7.10 -20.58
C PRO A 260 -18.28 7.25 -20.60
N GLU A 261 -18.95 6.50 -19.74
CA GLU A 261 -20.38 6.59 -19.52
C GLU A 261 -20.68 6.89 -18.05
N TYR A 262 -21.79 7.56 -17.80
CA TYR A 262 -22.32 7.64 -16.44
C TYR A 262 -22.90 6.29 -16.05
N LYS A 263 -22.40 5.71 -14.97
CA LYS A 263 -23.01 4.55 -14.32
C LYS A 263 -23.77 5.04 -13.08
N PRO A 264 -25.02 4.59 -12.83
CA PRO A 264 -25.78 4.95 -11.63
C PRO A 264 -25.04 4.54 -10.35
N GLU A 265 -25.52 4.88 -9.16
CA GLU A 265 -24.83 4.60 -7.90
C GLU A 265 -25.05 3.15 -7.42
N ALA A 266 -24.22 2.63 -6.50
CA ALA A 266 -24.46 1.31 -5.92
C ALA A 266 -25.67 1.38 -4.97
N GLU A 267 -26.60 0.43 -5.08
CA GLU A 267 -27.75 0.37 -4.19
C GLU A 267 -27.39 -0.34 -2.88
N SER A 268 -27.88 0.18 -1.76
CA SER A 268 -27.72 -0.44 -0.45
C SER A 268 -28.99 -0.28 0.37
N LYS A 269 -29.23 -1.26 1.25
CA LYS A 269 -30.27 -1.17 2.28
C LYS A 269 -29.81 -0.38 3.50
N LEU A 270 -28.51 -0.15 3.64
CA LEU A 270 -27.92 0.60 4.74
C LEU A 270 -27.96 2.10 4.41
N PRO A 271 -28.29 2.96 5.39
CA PRO A 271 -28.65 4.35 5.14
C PRO A 271 -27.47 5.28 4.84
N PHE A 272 -26.23 4.89 5.16
CA PHE A 272 -25.07 5.76 4.98
C PHE A 272 -24.02 5.16 4.06
N HIS A 273 -23.49 6.01 3.18
CA HIS A 273 -22.20 5.78 2.53
C HIS A 273 -21.09 5.88 3.58
N LEU A 274 -20.17 4.92 3.58
CA LEU A 274 -19.02 4.94 4.45
C LEU A 274 -17.79 5.42 3.68
N PHE A 275 -17.22 6.54 4.14
CA PHE A 275 -16.00 7.11 3.60
C PHE A 275 -14.85 6.93 4.58
N THR A 276 -13.72 6.43 4.05
CA THR A 276 -12.54 6.08 4.83
C THR A 276 -11.28 6.78 4.35
N PRO A 277 -11.28 8.12 4.28
CA PRO A 277 -10.16 8.88 3.73
C PRO A 277 -8.91 8.75 4.61
N HIS A 278 -7.77 9.11 4.04
CA HIS A 278 -6.54 9.27 4.81
C HIS A 278 -6.71 10.38 5.84
N VAL A 279 -6.17 10.13 7.02
CA VAL A 279 -6.09 11.11 8.10
C VAL A 279 -5.12 12.24 7.75
N GLN A 280 -5.43 13.46 8.17
CA GLN A 280 -4.58 14.64 7.90
C GLN A 280 -3.23 14.58 8.61
N PHE A 281 -3.18 13.95 9.79
CA PHE A 281 -2.04 14.01 10.72
C PHE A 281 -1.14 12.77 10.65
N GLY A 282 -1.28 11.96 9.62
CA GLY A 282 -0.55 10.72 9.48
C GLY A 282 -0.44 10.29 8.03
N LEU A 283 0.40 9.29 7.80
CA LEU A 283 0.48 8.58 6.52
C LEU A 283 0.07 7.13 6.82
N HIS A 284 -1.16 6.81 6.48
CA HIS A 284 -1.78 5.55 6.86
C HIS A 284 -1.74 5.32 8.38
N SER A 285 -1.19 4.17 8.80
CA SER A 285 -0.97 3.82 10.20
C SER A 285 0.25 4.49 10.86
N GLN A 286 1.02 5.29 10.12
CA GLN A 286 2.25 5.92 10.61
C GLN A 286 2.01 7.35 11.13
N PHE A 287 2.93 7.79 11.99
CA PHE A 287 3.02 9.13 12.61
C PHE A 287 1.97 9.44 13.67
N ILE A 288 0.71 9.01 13.50
CA ILE A 288 -0.30 9.14 14.56
C ILE A 288 0.09 8.34 15.80
N ASN A 289 0.73 7.19 15.61
CA ASN A 289 1.18 6.31 16.69
C ASN A 289 2.22 6.95 17.64
N LEU A 290 2.83 8.07 17.27
CA LEU A 290 3.83 8.76 18.08
C LEU A 290 3.19 9.46 19.30
N ASP A 291 3.81 9.37 20.47
CA ASP A 291 3.22 9.86 21.73
C ASP A 291 2.84 11.35 21.70
N TRP A 292 3.64 12.20 21.06
CA TRP A 292 3.35 13.62 20.91
C TRP A 292 2.15 13.89 19.99
N MET A 293 1.94 13.06 18.96
CA MET A 293 0.75 13.15 18.10
C MET A 293 -0.52 12.72 18.83
N GLN A 294 -0.41 11.79 19.77
CA GLN A 294 -1.52 11.41 20.65
C GLN A 294 -1.95 12.53 21.60
N VAL A 295 -1.15 13.58 21.80
CA VAL A 295 -1.58 14.79 22.53
C VAL A 295 -2.51 15.66 21.67
N PHE A 296 -2.21 15.77 20.38
CA PHE A 296 -2.97 16.62 19.44
C PHE A 296 -4.20 15.92 18.84
N TYR A 297 -4.10 14.61 18.60
CA TYR A 297 -5.15 13.79 18.02
C TYR A 297 -5.23 12.45 18.79
N PRO A 298 -5.82 12.46 20.00
CA PRO A 298 -5.76 11.33 20.95
C PRO A 298 -6.66 10.14 20.60
N GLU A 299 -7.56 10.31 19.63
CA GLU A 299 -8.64 9.37 19.39
C GLU A 299 -9.31 9.52 18.02
N PRO A 300 -9.91 8.43 17.51
CA PRO A 300 -10.72 8.44 16.30
C PRO A 300 -12.17 8.83 16.58
N PHE A 301 -12.84 9.34 15.54
CA PHE A 301 -14.25 9.67 15.55
C PHE A 301 -14.96 9.16 14.30
N VAL A 302 -16.27 8.91 14.41
CA VAL A 302 -17.16 8.88 13.25
C VAL A 302 -17.83 10.23 13.10
N TYR A 303 -17.63 10.86 11.94
CA TYR A 303 -18.21 12.14 11.62
C TYR A 303 -19.59 11.94 10.99
N ILE A 304 -20.60 12.61 11.53
CA ILE A 304 -22.01 12.47 11.12
C ILE A 304 -22.69 13.85 11.06
N HIS A 305 -23.57 14.04 10.07
CA HIS A 305 -24.32 15.29 9.93
C HIS A 305 -25.36 15.47 11.07
N PRO A 306 -25.58 16.70 11.57
CA PRO A 306 -26.56 16.98 12.63
C PRO A 306 -27.96 16.41 12.39
N SER A 307 -28.49 16.54 11.16
CA SER A 307 -29.80 15.98 10.80
C SER A 307 -29.86 14.47 11.01
N SER A 308 -28.80 13.75 10.63
CA SER A 308 -28.73 12.29 10.70
C SER A 308 -28.44 11.81 12.11
N ALA A 309 -27.57 12.52 12.84
CA ALA A 309 -27.33 12.31 14.26
C ALA A 309 -28.65 12.44 15.05
N LYS A 310 -29.44 13.49 14.81
CA LYS A 310 -30.76 13.69 15.42
C LYS A 310 -31.73 12.55 15.11
N LYS A 311 -31.81 12.10 13.84
CA LYS A 311 -32.64 10.94 13.43
C LYS A 311 -32.23 9.64 14.16
N LYS A 312 -30.94 9.49 14.50
CA LYS A 312 -30.38 8.34 15.22
C LYS A 312 -30.30 8.51 16.74
N GLY A 313 -30.71 9.66 17.28
CA GLY A 313 -30.60 9.96 18.73
C GLY A 313 -29.17 10.16 19.24
N ILE A 314 -28.22 10.44 18.35
CA ILE A 314 -26.80 10.60 18.62
C ILE A 314 -26.47 12.09 18.87
N SER A 315 -25.72 12.36 19.93
CA SER A 315 -25.18 13.69 20.27
C SER A 315 -23.65 13.72 20.12
N GLU A 316 -23.05 14.91 20.20
CA GLU A 316 -21.59 15.07 20.21
C GLU A 316 -20.96 14.19 21.31
N ASN A 317 -19.86 13.50 20.97
CA ASN A 317 -19.11 12.59 21.83
C ASN A 317 -19.86 11.36 22.37
N ASP A 318 -21.10 11.11 21.93
CA ASP A 318 -21.78 9.86 22.23
C ASP A 318 -20.95 8.67 21.72
N LEU A 319 -20.90 7.59 22.51
CA LEU A 319 -20.30 6.33 22.10
C LEU A 319 -21.28 5.63 21.14
N VAL A 320 -20.79 5.34 19.94
CA VAL A 320 -21.59 4.75 18.87
C VAL A 320 -20.91 3.51 18.30
N LYS A 321 -21.73 2.64 17.72
CA LYS A 321 -21.27 1.49 16.96
C LYS A 321 -21.63 1.67 15.50
N VAL A 322 -20.61 1.66 14.64
CA VAL A 322 -20.76 1.66 13.18
C VAL A 322 -20.61 0.22 12.70
N PHE A 323 -21.55 -0.26 11.89
CA PHE A 323 -21.58 -1.67 11.47
C PHE A 323 -22.14 -1.87 10.06
N ASN A 324 -21.76 -2.99 9.46
CA ASN A 324 -22.33 -3.49 8.20
C ASN A 324 -22.16 -5.02 8.11
N GLY A 325 -22.30 -5.59 6.92
CA GLY A 325 -22.14 -7.03 6.70
C GLY A 325 -20.72 -7.56 6.91
N THR A 326 -19.70 -6.69 6.91
CA THR A 326 -18.30 -7.06 7.14
C THR A 326 -17.97 -7.15 8.63
N GLY A 327 -18.54 -6.27 9.44
CA GLY A 327 -18.26 -6.23 10.87
C GLY A 327 -18.74 -4.95 11.53
N GLU A 328 -18.07 -4.58 12.63
CA GLU A 328 -18.41 -3.41 13.44
C GLU A 328 -17.18 -2.75 14.07
N VAL A 329 -17.31 -1.46 14.38
CA VAL A 329 -16.31 -0.68 15.11
C VAL A 329 -17.00 0.30 16.06
N GLU A 330 -16.46 0.43 17.26
CA GLU A 330 -16.94 1.36 18.29
C GLU A 330 -16.01 2.56 18.38
N LEU A 331 -16.60 3.76 18.41
CA LEU A 331 -15.89 5.03 18.51
C LEU A 331 -16.87 6.15 18.89
N ARG A 332 -16.35 7.35 19.17
CA ARG A 332 -17.19 8.49 19.49
C ARG A 332 -17.73 9.19 18.24
N ALA A 333 -18.94 9.71 18.34
CA ALA A 333 -19.54 10.52 17.29
C ALA A 333 -19.02 11.96 17.34
N LYS A 334 -18.68 12.51 16.18
CA LYS A 334 -18.39 13.92 15.97
C LYS A 334 -19.46 14.53 15.07
N VAL A 335 -20.28 15.42 15.62
CA VAL A 335 -21.42 15.99 14.90
C VAL A 335 -20.96 17.22 14.14
N THR A 336 -21.06 17.21 12.81
CA THR A 336 -20.54 18.29 11.97
C THR A 336 -21.28 18.46 10.66
N THR A 337 -21.39 19.69 10.18
CA THR A 337 -21.93 20.01 8.84
C THR A 337 -20.93 19.79 7.72
N ASN A 338 -19.69 19.37 8.03
CA ASN A 338 -18.65 19.10 7.03
C ASN A 338 -18.80 17.74 6.34
N VAL A 339 -19.79 16.94 6.73
CA VAL A 339 -20.15 15.67 6.08
C VAL A 339 -21.61 15.73 5.59
N PRO A 340 -21.93 15.17 4.41
CA PRO A 340 -23.32 15.09 3.93
C PRO A 340 -24.25 14.30 4.86
N GLU A 341 -25.57 14.48 4.72
CA GLU A 341 -26.56 13.79 5.56
C GLU A 341 -26.51 12.26 5.43
N ASP A 342 -26.17 11.77 4.25
CA ASP A 342 -26.15 10.36 3.86
C ASP A 342 -24.75 9.73 3.99
N PHE A 343 -23.83 10.37 4.71
CA PHE A 343 -22.45 9.91 4.87
C PHE A 343 -22.05 9.72 6.33
N LEU A 344 -21.20 8.71 6.53
CA LEU A 344 -20.33 8.58 7.69
C LEU A 344 -18.89 8.67 7.21
N VAL A 345 -18.06 9.45 7.91
CA VAL A 345 -16.62 9.53 7.62
C VAL A 345 -15.85 9.00 8.82
N MET A 346 -14.90 8.09 8.59
CA MET A 346 -13.97 7.56 9.59
C MET A 346 -12.58 7.46 8.98
N TYR A 347 -11.56 8.04 9.59
CA TYR A 347 -10.24 8.10 8.96
C TYR A 347 -9.45 6.80 9.08
N GLU A 348 -8.78 6.37 8.01
CA GLU A 348 -7.79 5.29 8.12
C GLU A 348 -6.58 5.78 8.92
N ALA A 349 -6.28 5.09 10.01
CA ALA A 349 -5.24 5.42 10.98
C ALA A 349 -5.05 4.28 11.99
N TRP A 350 -3.89 4.25 12.66
CA TRP A 350 -3.63 3.36 13.80
C TRP A 350 -3.41 4.17 15.08
N PHE A 351 -4.21 3.88 16.10
CA PHE A 351 -4.11 4.47 17.43
C PHE A 351 -3.70 3.39 18.43
N PRO A 352 -2.42 3.29 18.83
CA PRO A 352 -1.90 2.15 19.61
C PRO A 352 -2.64 1.90 20.94
N LYS A 353 -3.21 2.94 21.54
CA LYS A 353 -3.89 2.90 22.84
C LYS A 353 -5.43 2.79 22.71
N ARG A 354 -5.96 2.56 21.51
CA ARG A 354 -7.41 2.52 21.24
C ARG A 354 -7.79 1.28 20.43
N GLN A 355 -8.97 0.74 20.72
CA GLN A 355 -9.55 -0.35 19.93
C GLN A 355 -10.30 0.21 18.72
N TYR A 356 -9.55 0.69 17.73
CA TYR A 356 -10.10 1.24 16.50
C TYR A 356 -9.38 0.68 15.29
N ASN A 357 -10.17 0.24 14.31
CA ASN A 357 -9.69 -0.10 13.00
C ASN A 357 -10.84 0.02 12.00
N VAL A 358 -10.70 0.93 11.03
CA VAL A 358 -11.73 1.18 10.03
C VAL A 358 -11.98 -0.04 9.13
N GLN A 359 -10.97 -0.90 8.96
CA GLN A 359 -11.05 -2.10 8.12
C GLN A 359 -11.97 -3.19 8.68
N ASN A 360 -12.48 -3.02 9.91
CA ASN A 360 -13.55 -3.88 10.44
C ASN A 360 -14.87 -3.73 9.66
N VAL A 361 -15.07 -2.61 8.96
CA VAL A 361 -16.30 -2.31 8.20
C VAL A 361 -16.04 -2.03 6.72
N VAL A 362 -14.85 -2.35 6.21
CA VAL A 362 -14.48 -2.19 4.80
C VAL A 362 -14.30 -3.57 4.19
N ALA A 363 -15.14 -3.92 3.21
CA ALA A 363 -15.00 -5.17 2.46
C ALA A 363 -13.91 -5.07 1.38
N ASP A 364 -13.33 -6.21 1.00
CA ASP A 364 -12.38 -6.38 -0.10
C ASP A 364 -13.05 -6.38 -1.49
N THR A 365 -13.97 -5.43 -1.69
CA THR A 365 -14.79 -5.33 -2.92
C THR A 365 -13.89 -5.05 -4.14
N PRO A 366 -13.89 -5.92 -5.16
CA PRO A 366 -13.10 -5.70 -6.37
C PRO A 366 -13.70 -4.55 -7.18
N ALA A 367 -12.82 -3.71 -7.74
CA ALA A 367 -13.19 -2.73 -8.74
C ALA A 367 -13.46 -3.40 -10.09
N ASP A 368 -14.19 -2.71 -10.98
CA ASP A 368 -14.39 -3.20 -12.35
C ASP A 368 -13.15 -3.00 -13.24
N MET A 369 -12.20 -2.15 -12.84
CA MET A 369 -10.96 -1.84 -13.57
C MET A 369 -9.72 -2.41 -12.88
N GLY A 370 -8.61 -2.48 -13.62
CA GLY A 370 -7.28 -2.83 -13.10
C GLY A 370 -6.72 -4.15 -13.65
N LEU A 371 -7.60 -5.08 -14.02
CA LEU A 371 -7.23 -6.45 -14.43
C LEU A 371 -6.23 -6.46 -15.59
N MET A 372 -6.53 -5.75 -16.68
CA MET A 372 -5.66 -5.72 -17.87
C MET A 372 -4.25 -5.21 -17.56
N LYS A 373 -4.11 -4.23 -16.65
CA LYS A 373 -2.83 -3.57 -16.40
C LYS A 373 -2.04 -4.22 -15.27
N THR A 374 -2.71 -4.73 -14.24
CA THR A 374 -2.08 -5.21 -13.00
C THR A 374 -2.20 -6.72 -12.81
N GLY A 375 -2.97 -7.41 -13.66
CA GLY A 375 -3.27 -8.84 -13.51
C GLY A 375 -4.38 -9.14 -12.49
N ALA A 376 -4.91 -8.12 -11.82
CA ALA A 376 -5.98 -8.25 -10.83
C ALA A 376 -6.92 -7.03 -10.84
N PRO A 377 -8.18 -7.15 -10.38
CA PRO A 377 -9.03 -5.99 -10.17
C PRO A 377 -8.44 -5.07 -9.08
N GLY A 378 -8.68 -3.77 -9.22
CA GLY A 378 -8.43 -2.78 -8.17
C GLY A 378 -9.34 -2.98 -6.94
N ALA A 379 -9.24 -2.08 -5.96
CA ALA A 379 -10.11 -2.07 -4.79
C ALA A 379 -11.15 -0.94 -4.86
N ALA A 380 -12.39 -1.25 -4.51
CA ALA A 380 -13.52 -0.33 -4.44
C ALA A 380 -13.78 0.16 -3.00
N ILE A 381 -12.79 0.85 -2.43
CA ILE A 381 -12.71 1.15 -1.00
C ILE A 381 -13.87 2.01 -0.48
N HIS A 382 -14.45 2.87 -1.32
CA HIS A 382 -15.54 3.79 -0.93
C HIS A 382 -16.92 3.35 -1.43
N SER A 383 -17.03 2.13 -1.95
CA SER A 383 -18.32 1.50 -2.27
C SER A 383 -18.88 0.73 -1.09
N GLN A 384 -18.70 1.31 0.10
CA GLN A 384 -19.05 0.70 1.36
C GLN A 384 -20.23 1.46 1.95
N PHE A 385 -21.12 0.72 2.58
CA PHE A 385 -22.28 1.28 3.26
C PHE A 385 -22.32 0.76 4.69
N ALA A 386 -22.83 1.57 5.59
CA ALA A 386 -22.92 1.26 7.01
C ALA A 386 -24.19 1.82 7.63
N ASP A 387 -24.53 1.32 8.80
CA ASP A 387 -25.41 1.99 9.73
C ASP A 387 -24.67 2.32 11.04
N VAL A 388 -25.25 3.21 11.83
CA VAL A 388 -24.72 3.63 13.12
C VAL A 388 -25.82 3.65 14.17
N VAL A 389 -25.48 3.17 15.37
CA VAL A 389 -26.38 3.14 16.53
C VAL A 389 -25.68 3.70 17.76
N LEU A 390 -26.46 4.39 18.60
CA LEU A 390 -26.03 4.82 19.92
C LEU A 390 -25.86 3.61 20.84
N ILE A 391 -24.71 3.50 21.52
CA ILE A 391 -24.43 2.44 22.50
C ILE A 391 -24.04 2.97 23.88
N GLY A 392 -23.68 4.25 23.99
CA GLY A 392 -23.41 4.90 25.27
C GLY A 392 -23.47 6.42 25.15
N LYS A 393 -23.86 7.10 26.24
CA LYS A 393 -23.88 8.57 26.26
C LYS A 393 -22.48 9.12 26.48
N GLY A 394 -22.15 10.17 25.74
CA GLY A 394 -20.89 10.90 25.88
C GLY A 394 -20.83 11.58 27.24
N GLU A 395 -19.66 11.55 27.87
CA GLU A 395 -19.42 12.40 29.03
C GLU A 395 -19.44 13.87 28.58
N PRO A 396 -20.06 14.78 29.36
CA PRO A 396 -19.96 16.20 29.06
C PRO A 396 -18.49 16.60 29.02
N VAL A 397 -18.08 17.26 27.93
CA VAL A 397 -16.74 17.84 27.82
C VAL A 397 -16.60 18.87 28.94
N ALA A 398 -15.72 18.58 29.90
CA ALA A 398 -15.43 19.46 31.03
C ALA A 398 -14.73 20.76 30.59
#